data_AF-A0A938MBA5-F1
#
_entry.id   AF-A0A938MBA5-F1
#
_cell.length_a   1.000
_cell.length_b   1.000
_cell.length_c   1.000
_cell.angle_alpha   90.00
_cell.angle_beta   90.00
_cell.angle_gamma   90.00
#
_symmetry.space_group_name_H-M   'P 1'
#
loop_
_entity.id
_entity.type
_entity.pdbx_description
1 polymer ?
#
loop_
_entity_poly.entity_id
_entity_poly.type
_entity_poly.pdbx_seq_one_letter_code
_entity_poly.pdbx_strand_id
1 'polypeptide(L)'
;MYQAHHSGLSWRDALSRLTRRTPSDGGASPSAAKTAAVQFLSPRGIGDSPSQPPRISNVCVVDLDKDGLMDVVVCDALADRVTWIRQTQRDVYVEMPVGGTIRAPAHVCAVDMDKDGDLDLLVASMGMLFPNNDKIGSVVILENDGKQQFKAHVVAEKMARATDVRAGDFNGDGKLDLAVGLFGYDDGEIRWMENLGNWQFKSRKLLGLSGTIHTPVADMDGDGDLDIVAIVSQEWEEIYVFENDGKGHFTTRLVWGSSNEDFGSSGIDLVDMDMDGDL
;
A
#
# COMPACT_ATOMS: atom_id res chain seq x y z
N MET A 1 -13.30 8.60 9.86
CA MET A 1 -12.00 9.19 9.40
C MET A 1 -12.14 10.72 9.27
N TYR A 2 -11.08 11.51 9.05
CA TYR A 2 -11.20 12.97 8.83
C TYR A 2 -10.73 13.38 7.42
N GLN A 3 -11.43 14.30 6.77
CA GLN A 3 -10.97 15.06 5.61
C GLN A 3 -10.62 16.49 6.04
N ALA A 4 -9.85 17.19 5.22
CA ALA A 4 -9.31 18.50 5.50
C ALA A 4 -9.80 19.54 4.45
N HIS A 5 -10.30 20.69 4.90
CA HIS A 5 -10.63 21.83 4.01
C HIS A 5 -9.66 23.00 4.23
N HIS A 6 -9.22 23.65 3.15
CA HIS A 6 -8.30 24.81 3.23
C HIS A 6 -8.92 25.92 4.10
N SER A 7 -8.19 26.36 5.13
CA SER A 7 -8.68 27.37 6.09
C SER A 7 -8.68 28.81 5.52
N GLY A 8 -8.31 28.97 4.26
CA GLY A 8 -8.25 30.26 3.56
C GLY A 8 -6.98 31.08 3.83
N LEU A 9 -6.06 30.57 4.65
CA LEU A 9 -4.77 31.21 4.93
C LEU A 9 -3.73 30.79 3.88
N SER A 10 -3.10 31.76 3.21
CA SER A 10 -1.99 31.46 2.30
C SER A 10 -0.69 31.19 3.09
N TRP A 11 0.26 30.48 2.49
CA TRP A 11 1.59 30.25 3.09
C TRP A 11 2.30 31.58 3.46
N ARG A 12 2.05 32.63 2.68
CA ARG A 12 2.58 33.99 2.91
C ARG A 12 1.98 34.64 4.17
N ASP A 13 0.70 34.41 4.42
CA ASP A 13 0.02 34.92 5.62
C ASP A 13 0.57 34.27 6.89
N ALA A 14 0.91 32.98 6.83
CA ALA A 14 1.54 32.25 7.94
C ALA A 14 2.96 32.77 8.25
N LEU A 15 3.77 33.01 7.22
CA LEU A 15 5.13 33.57 7.40
C LEU A 15 5.13 34.98 7.96
N SER A 16 4.21 35.83 7.51
CA SER A 16 4.09 37.20 8.05
C SER A 16 3.83 37.22 9.57
N ARG A 17 3.17 36.18 10.08
CA ARG A 17 2.87 36.01 11.51
C ARG A 17 4.04 35.41 12.29
N LEU A 18 4.85 34.56 11.66
CA LEU A 18 6.10 34.03 12.24
C LEU A 18 7.21 35.10 12.31
N THR A 19 7.20 36.10 11.43
CA THR A 19 8.24 37.14 11.37
C THR A 19 7.97 38.37 12.24
N ARG A 20 6.80 38.50 12.89
CA ARG A 20 6.55 39.59 13.86
C ARG A 20 7.27 39.31 15.18
N ARG A 21 8.59 39.53 15.21
CA ARG A 21 9.32 39.78 16.46
C ARG A 21 8.94 41.16 16.99
N THR A 22 8.27 41.20 18.13
CA THR A 22 8.14 42.43 18.94
C THR A 22 9.54 42.93 19.33
N PRO A 23 9.81 44.26 19.31
CA PRO A 23 11.08 44.79 19.79
C PRO A 23 11.29 44.42 21.26
N SER A 24 12.53 44.05 21.60
CA SER A 24 12.94 43.61 22.92
C SER A 24 12.97 44.76 23.92
N ASP A 25 12.05 44.77 24.87
CA ASP A 25 12.25 45.44 26.16
C ASP A 25 12.40 44.37 27.24
N GLY A 26 13.44 44.54 28.06
CA GLY A 26 13.97 43.52 28.95
C GLY A 26 13.07 43.17 30.14
N GLY A 27 13.22 41.92 30.58
CA GLY A 27 12.75 41.45 31.89
C GLY A 27 11.80 40.25 31.80
N ALA A 28 12.22 39.16 32.45
CA ALA A 28 11.53 37.88 32.67
C ALA A 28 11.60 36.84 31.52
N SER A 29 12.04 35.63 31.87
CA SER A 29 11.98 34.44 31.02
C SER A 29 10.54 34.22 30.55
N PRO A 30 10.28 34.17 29.23
CA PRO A 30 8.94 33.85 28.76
C PRO A 30 8.67 32.37 29.06
N SER A 31 7.61 32.13 29.84
CA SER A 31 6.84 30.89 29.77
C SER A 31 6.70 30.49 28.30
N ALA A 32 7.04 29.25 27.97
CA ALA A 32 6.87 28.69 26.64
C ALA A 32 5.38 28.65 26.31
N ALA A 33 4.85 29.77 25.82
CA ALA A 33 3.55 29.84 25.20
C ALA A 33 3.59 28.85 24.05
N LYS A 34 2.80 27.76 24.15
CA LYS A 34 2.55 26.86 23.04
C LYS A 34 2.14 27.73 21.86
N THR A 35 3.02 27.84 20.87
CA THR A 35 2.72 28.50 19.60
C THR A 35 1.46 27.82 19.08
N ALA A 36 0.35 28.56 18.97
CA ALA A 36 -0.90 27.99 18.47
C ALA A 36 -0.61 27.38 17.10
N ALA A 37 -0.79 26.07 16.97
CA ALA A 37 -0.55 25.36 15.72
C ALA A 37 -1.36 26.06 14.62
N VAL A 38 -0.69 26.47 13.55
CA VAL A 38 -1.38 27.04 12.39
C VAL A 38 -2.15 25.90 11.74
N GLN A 39 -3.45 25.82 12.00
CA GLN A 39 -4.32 24.84 11.37
C GLN A 39 -4.67 25.34 9.97
N PHE A 40 -3.98 24.78 8.97
CA PHE A 40 -4.29 25.00 7.55
C PHE A 40 -5.56 24.27 7.11
N LEU A 41 -5.98 23.27 7.90
CA LEU A 41 -7.04 22.35 7.55
C LEU A 41 -7.97 22.13 8.75
N SER A 42 -9.28 22.15 8.51
CA SER A 42 -10.29 21.78 9.50
C SER A 42 -10.76 20.34 9.28
N PRO A 43 -10.61 19.44 10.27
CA PRO A 43 -11.08 18.06 10.16
C PRO A 43 -12.60 17.98 9.99
N ARG A 44 -13.06 17.23 8.99
CA ARG A 44 -14.47 16.87 8.77
C ARG A 44 -14.59 15.36 8.87
N GLY A 45 -15.44 14.89 9.79
CA GLY A 45 -15.73 13.46 9.92
C GLY A 45 -16.35 12.90 8.63
N ILE A 46 -15.80 11.79 8.15
CA ILE A 46 -16.39 10.95 7.11
C ILE A 46 -16.74 9.61 7.75
N GLY A 47 -17.94 9.13 7.43
CA GLY A 47 -18.43 7.82 7.84
C GLY A 47 -18.62 7.69 9.34
N ASP A 48 -18.30 6.50 9.85
CA ASP A 48 -18.51 6.18 11.25
C ASP A 48 -17.50 6.90 12.16
N SER A 49 -17.92 7.14 13.39
CA SER A 49 -17.07 7.63 14.47
C SER A 49 -16.58 6.45 15.29
N PRO A 50 -15.38 5.89 15.02
CA PRO A 50 -14.93 4.71 15.73
C PRO A 50 -14.63 5.04 17.20
N SER A 51 -14.84 4.06 18.08
CA SER A 51 -14.59 4.20 19.53
C SER A 51 -13.12 4.34 19.89
N GLN A 52 -12.22 3.91 19.00
CA GLN A 52 -10.78 4.05 19.08
C GLN A 52 -10.21 4.45 17.71
N PRO A 53 -9.04 5.08 17.65
CA PRO A 53 -8.40 5.40 16.37
C PRO A 53 -8.22 4.13 15.50
N PRO A 54 -8.49 4.21 14.18
CA PRO A 54 -8.28 3.09 13.29
C PRO A 54 -6.78 2.77 13.15
N ARG A 55 -6.44 1.53 12.76
CA ARG A 55 -5.05 1.19 12.40
C ARG A 55 -4.97 1.02 10.90
N ILE A 56 -4.78 2.14 10.23
CA ILE A 56 -4.64 2.16 8.79
C ILE A 56 -3.26 1.62 8.44
N SER A 57 -3.23 0.47 7.78
CA SER A 57 -2.01 -0.20 7.32
C SER A 57 -1.62 0.23 5.91
N ASN A 58 -2.61 0.54 5.06
CA ASN A 58 -2.38 0.98 3.70
C ASN A 58 -3.56 1.80 3.16
N VAL A 59 -3.26 2.67 2.20
CA VAL A 59 -4.24 3.42 1.41
C VAL A 59 -3.86 3.32 -0.07
N CYS A 60 -4.86 3.25 -0.93
CA CYS A 60 -4.72 3.30 -2.38
C CYS A 60 -5.59 4.43 -2.92
N VAL A 61 -5.01 5.37 -3.67
CA VAL A 61 -5.73 6.48 -4.29
C VAL A 61 -6.01 6.12 -5.73
N VAL A 62 -7.28 5.98 -6.09
CA VAL A 62 -7.72 5.48 -7.40
C VAL A 62 -9.10 6.02 -7.75
N ASP A 63 -9.37 6.29 -9.03
CA ASP A 63 -10.73 6.51 -9.54
C ASP A 63 -11.40 5.13 -9.71
N LEU A 64 -11.99 4.60 -8.63
CA LEU A 64 -12.43 3.20 -8.57
C LEU A 64 -13.68 2.96 -9.42
N ASP A 65 -14.56 3.95 -9.51
CA ASP A 65 -15.80 3.87 -10.28
C ASP A 65 -15.76 4.58 -11.64
N LYS A 66 -14.59 5.10 -12.02
CA LYS A 66 -14.32 5.73 -13.32
C LYS A 66 -15.19 6.97 -13.57
N ASP A 67 -15.51 7.70 -12.50
CA ASP A 67 -16.29 8.94 -12.59
C ASP A 67 -15.41 10.21 -12.79
N GLY A 68 -14.09 10.03 -12.82
CA GLY A 68 -13.10 11.08 -13.00
C GLY A 68 -12.67 11.76 -11.71
N LEU A 69 -13.16 11.32 -10.55
CA LEU A 69 -12.76 11.79 -9.23
C LEU A 69 -11.91 10.73 -8.53
N MET A 70 -10.80 11.16 -7.92
CA MET A 70 -9.96 10.23 -7.17
C MET A 70 -10.61 9.87 -5.83
N ASP A 71 -10.76 8.57 -5.59
CA ASP A 71 -11.21 8.00 -4.34
C ASP A 71 -10.03 7.52 -3.49
N VAL A 72 -10.32 7.02 -2.30
CA VAL A 72 -9.34 6.36 -1.43
C VAL A 72 -9.87 5.02 -0.96
N VAL A 73 -9.17 3.94 -1.29
CA VAL A 73 -9.39 2.62 -0.70
C VAL A 73 -8.46 2.46 0.50
N VAL A 74 -8.97 1.94 1.61
CA VAL A 74 -8.30 1.94 2.90
C VAL A 74 -8.33 0.54 3.51
N CYS A 75 -7.16 0.05 3.92
CA CYS A 75 -7.02 -1.12 4.77
C CYS A 75 -7.01 -0.69 6.25
N ASP A 76 -8.02 -1.10 7.02
CA ASP A 76 -8.02 -0.95 8.47
C ASP A 76 -7.72 -2.30 9.14
N ALA A 77 -6.47 -2.46 9.57
CA ALA A 77 -5.98 -3.68 10.17
C ALA A 77 -6.55 -3.98 11.56
N LEU A 78 -7.13 -2.98 12.24
CA LEU A 78 -7.78 -3.18 13.54
C LEU A 78 -9.26 -3.53 13.39
N ALA A 79 -9.92 -2.97 12.39
CA ALA A 79 -11.33 -3.22 12.12
C ALA A 79 -11.58 -4.42 11.19
N ASP A 80 -10.52 -5.11 10.74
CA ASP A 80 -10.57 -6.27 9.83
C ASP A 80 -11.43 -5.99 8.58
N ARG A 81 -11.19 -4.84 7.93
CA ARG A 81 -11.96 -4.43 6.75
C ARG A 81 -11.16 -3.61 5.76
N VAL A 82 -11.58 -3.72 4.51
CA VAL A 82 -11.26 -2.77 3.44
C VAL A 82 -12.43 -1.82 3.25
N THR A 83 -12.15 -0.53 3.10
CA THR A 83 -13.14 0.52 3.03
C THR A 83 -12.86 1.43 1.84
N TRP A 84 -13.89 1.76 1.06
CA TRP A 84 -13.83 2.72 -0.02
C TRP A 84 -14.37 4.06 0.46
N ILE A 85 -13.52 5.09 0.42
CA ILE A 85 -13.87 6.48 0.67
C ILE A 85 -14.06 7.13 -0.69
N ARG A 86 -15.30 7.07 -1.18
CA ARG A 86 -15.70 7.54 -2.50
C ARG A 86 -15.90 9.05 -2.51
N GLN A 87 -15.31 9.73 -3.48
CA GLN A 87 -15.53 11.13 -3.76
C GLN A 87 -16.73 11.33 -4.70
N THR A 88 -17.93 11.42 -4.15
CA THR A 88 -19.18 11.57 -4.95
C THR A 88 -19.29 12.88 -5.73
N GLN A 89 -18.63 13.93 -5.22
CA GLN A 89 -18.46 15.23 -5.85
C GLN A 89 -17.13 15.79 -5.35
N ARG A 90 -16.56 16.78 -6.06
CA ARG A 90 -15.33 17.44 -5.62
C ARG A 90 -15.40 17.81 -4.13
N ASP A 91 -14.45 17.29 -3.35
CA ASP A 91 -14.31 17.47 -1.91
C ASP A 91 -15.46 16.90 -1.04
N VAL A 92 -16.34 16.05 -1.58
CA VAL A 92 -17.46 15.40 -0.86
C VAL A 92 -17.28 13.88 -0.87
N TYR A 93 -16.97 13.33 0.31
CA TYR A 93 -16.65 11.93 0.47
C TYR A 93 -17.69 11.16 1.28
N VAL A 94 -17.90 9.89 0.91
CA VAL A 94 -18.71 8.91 1.64
C VAL A 94 -17.89 7.66 1.92
N GLU A 95 -18.08 7.05 3.08
CA GLU A 95 -17.40 5.81 3.47
C GLU A 95 -18.30 4.61 3.18
N MET A 96 -17.78 3.61 2.47
CA MET A 96 -18.47 2.38 2.09
C MET A 96 -17.58 1.16 2.40
N PRO A 97 -18.04 0.16 3.17
CA PRO A 97 -17.29 -1.08 3.31
C PRO A 97 -17.23 -1.82 1.96
N VAL A 98 -16.10 -2.45 1.65
CA VAL A 98 -15.90 -3.21 0.42
C VAL A 98 -15.71 -4.68 0.77
N GLY A 99 -16.51 -5.54 0.13
CA GLY A 99 -16.46 -6.97 0.39
C GLY A 99 -16.91 -7.33 1.82
N GLY A 100 -16.27 -8.37 2.39
CA GLY A 100 -16.54 -8.85 3.74
C GLY A 100 -15.40 -8.56 4.72
N THR A 101 -15.38 -9.30 5.84
CA THR A 101 -14.28 -9.25 6.80
C THR A 101 -13.00 -9.80 6.15
N ILE A 102 -11.96 -8.97 6.11
CA ILE A 102 -10.60 -9.37 5.74
C ILE A 102 -9.74 -9.11 6.96
N ARG A 103 -9.06 -10.13 7.48
CA ARG A 103 -8.34 -10.00 8.75
C ARG A 103 -7.00 -9.30 8.58
N ALA A 104 -6.77 -8.24 9.34
CA ALA A 104 -5.56 -7.42 9.30
C ALA A 104 -5.05 -7.19 7.85
N PRO A 105 -5.87 -6.57 6.96
CA PRO A 105 -5.44 -6.25 5.61
C PRO A 105 -4.21 -5.34 5.71
N ALA A 106 -3.18 -5.63 4.91
CA ALA A 106 -1.89 -4.96 4.99
C ALA A 106 -1.61 -4.08 3.78
N HIS A 107 -2.09 -4.49 2.61
CA HIS A 107 -1.92 -3.77 1.37
C HIS A 107 -3.12 -3.97 0.46
N VAL A 108 -3.51 -2.94 -0.29
CA VAL A 108 -4.50 -3.02 -1.35
C VAL A 108 -4.00 -2.31 -2.60
N CYS A 109 -4.19 -2.91 -3.77
CA CYS A 109 -4.07 -2.23 -5.05
C CYS A 109 -5.32 -2.45 -5.90
N ALA A 110 -5.61 -1.48 -6.75
CA ALA A 110 -6.70 -1.54 -7.72
C ALA A 110 -6.15 -1.92 -9.10
N VAL A 111 -6.75 -2.93 -9.72
CA VAL A 111 -6.33 -3.45 -11.03
C VAL A 111 -7.51 -4.17 -11.68
N ASP A 112 -7.63 -4.06 -13.00
CA ASP A 112 -8.57 -4.86 -13.79
C ASP A 112 -8.01 -6.28 -13.94
N MET A 113 -8.37 -7.17 -13.01
CA MET A 113 -7.68 -8.46 -12.82
C MET A 113 -8.18 -9.53 -13.80
N ASP A 114 -9.45 -9.47 -14.19
CA ASP A 114 -10.06 -10.38 -15.16
C ASP A 114 -10.24 -9.78 -16.56
N LYS A 115 -9.86 -8.51 -16.75
CA LYS A 115 -9.85 -7.77 -18.03
C LYS A 115 -11.26 -7.50 -18.57
N ASP A 116 -12.25 -7.36 -17.69
CA ASP A 116 -13.62 -7.03 -18.05
C ASP A 116 -13.87 -5.51 -18.17
N GLY A 117 -12.89 -4.71 -17.74
CA GLY A 117 -12.92 -3.26 -17.87
C GLY A 117 -13.46 -2.55 -16.63
N ASP A 118 -13.65 -3.20 -15.49
CA ASP A 118 -13.72 -2.56 -14.19
C ASP A 118 -12.51 -2.85 -13.30
N LEU A 119 -12.32 -2.02 -12.27
CA LEU A 119 -11.20 -2.18 -11.35
C LEU A 119 -11.63 -3.07 -10.19
N ASP A 120 -10.89 -4.17 -10.02
CA ASP A 120 -10.94 -5.03 -8.85
C ASP A 120 -10.01 -4.52 -7.77
N LEU A 121 -10.13 -5.09 -6.57
CA LEU A 121 -9.21 -4.82 -5.47
C LEU A 121 -8.48 -6.08 -5.05
N LEU A 122 -7.15 -6.03 -5.13
CA LEU A 122 -6.26 -7.11 -4.71
C LEU A 122 -5.68 -6.77 -3.34
N VAL A 123 -5.93 -7.64 -2.37
CA VAL A 123 -5.68 -7.37 -0.95
C VAL A 123 -4.75 -8.43 -0.35
N ALA A 124 -3.62 -7.98 0.19
CA ALA A 124 -2.78 -8.79 1.07
C ALA A 124 -3.31 -8.74 2.49
N SER A 125 -3.43 -9.89 3.13
CA SER A 125 -3.95 -10.05 4.48
C SER A 125 -2.92 -10.74 5.36
N MET A 126 -2.53 -10.07 6.45
CA MET A 126 -1.61 -10.64 7.43
C MET A 126 -2.31 -11.68 8.30
N GLY A 127 -3.64 -11.64 8.41
CA GLY A 127 -4.43 -12.46 9.32
C GLY A 127 -4.40 -11.96 10.76
N MET A 128 -3.28 -11.42 11.23
CA MET A 128 -3.22 -10.58 12.43
C MET A 128 -2.06 -9.59 12.41
N LEU A 129 -2.23 -8.48 13.13
CA LEU A 129 -1.26 -7.39 13.17
C LEU A 129 0.02 -7.77 13.93
N PHE A 130 -0.11 -8.44 15.08
CA PHE A 130 1.05 -8.73 15.93
C PHE A 130 1.88 -9.89 15.39
N PRO A 131 3.21 -9.90 15.61
CA PRO A 131 4.08 -10.95 15.12
C PRO A 131 3.69 -12.35 15.62
N ASN A 132 3.69 -13.32 14.71
CA ASN A 132 3.59 -14.75 14.98
C ASN A 132 4.19 -15.53 13.80
N ASN A 133 4.39 -16.84 14.00
CA ASN A 133 4.77 -17.79 12.94
C ASN A 133 3.56 -18.60 12.42
N ASP A 134 2.34 -18.23 12.83
CA ASP A 134 1.14 -18.93 12.36
C ASP A 134 0.88 -18.57 10.90
N LYS A 135 0.63 -19.60 10.09
CA LYS A 135 0.27 -19.45 8.68
C LYS A 135 -1.21 -19.09 8.56
N ILE A 136 -1.54 -17.84 8.88
CA ILE A 136 -2.92 -17.31 8.90
C ILE A 136 -3.15 -16.16 7.91
N GLY A 137 -2.11 -15.78 7.17
CA GLY A 137 -2.22 -14.80 6.09
C GLY A 137 -2.91 -15.37 4.86
N SER A 138 -3.38 -14.46 4.01
CA SER A 138 -4.09 -14.78 2.78
C SER A 138 -3.91 -13.68 1.72
N VAL A 139 -4.19 -14.03 0.47
CA VAL A 139 -4.40 -13.05 -0.62
C VAL A 139 -5.85 -13.16 -1.05
N VAL A 140 -6.53 -12.02 -1.13
CA VAL A 140 -7.96 -11.91 -1.46
C VAL A 140 -8.11 -10.99 -2.67
N ILE A 141 -8.88 -11.42 -3.65
CA ILE A 141 -9.34 -10.58 -4.75
C ILE A 141 -10.79 -10.22 -4.48
N LEU A 142 -11.11 -8.94 -4.50
CA LEU A 142 -12.46 -8.41 -4.47
C LEU A 142 -12.83 -8.08 -5.92
N GLU A 143 -13.46 -9.03 -6.59
CA GLU A 143 -13.96 -8.94 -7.98
C GLU A 143 -15.14 -7.97 -8.01
N ASN A 144 -15.01 -6.89 -8.77
CA ASN A 144 -16.08 -5.94 -9.04
C ASN A 144 -16.96 -6.47 -10.18
N ASP A 145 -18.25 -6.13 -10.18
CA ASP A 145 -19.22 -6.60 -11.18
C ASP A 145 -19.60 -5.51 -12.20
N GLY A 146 -18.77 -4.48 -12.31
CA GLY A 146 -19.07 -3.23 -13.03
C GLY A 146 -20.14 -2.35 -12.38
N LYS A 147 -20.73 -2.76 -11.25
CA LYS A 147 -21.76 -2.01 -10.49
C LYS A 147 -21.32 -1.75 -9.06
N GLN A 148 -20.01 -1.84 -8.80
CA GLN A 148 -19.40 -1.61 -7.50
C GLN A 148 -19.89 -2.63 -6.45
N GLN A 149 -20.33 -3.82 -6.88
CA GLN A 149 -20.61 -4.94 -5.98
C GLN A 149 -19.42 -5.89 -5.99
N PHE A 150 -18.74 -5.97 -4.86
CA PHE A 150 -17.50 -6.73 -4.74
C PHE A 150 -17.74 -8.15 -4.22
N LYS A 151 -17.29 -9.15 -4.97
CA LYS A 151 -17.27 -10.55 -4.57
C LYS A 151 -15.85 -10.96 -4.16
N ALA A 152 -15.72 -11.49 -2.94
CA ALA A 152 -14.43 -11.92 -2.42
C ALA A 152 -14.06 -13.33 -2.90
N HIS A 153 -12.86 -13.46 -3.46
CA HIS A 153 -12.18 -14.72 -3.79
C HIS A 153 -10.91 -14.84 -2.96
N VAL A 154 -10.83 -15.84 -2.10
CA VAL A 154 -9.58 -16.17 -1.39
C VAL A 154 -8.74 -17.03 -2.33
N VAL A 155 -7.74 -16.42 -2.95
CA VAL A 155 -6.91 -17.07 -3.98
C VAL A 155 -5.65 -17.71 -3.40
N ALA A 156 -5.30 -17.34 -2.17
CA ALA A 156 -4.26 -17.99 -1.40
C ALA A 156 -4.58 -17.93 0.10
N GLU A 157 -4.34 -19.02 0.80
CA GLU A 157 -4.53 -19.15 2.25
C GLU A 157 -3.31 -19.82 2.89
N LYS A 158 -3.26 -19.78 4.22
CA LYS A 158 -2.19 -20.41 5.01
C LYS A 158 -0.80 -19.87 4.66
N MET A 159 -0.73 -18.55 4.49
CA MET A 159 0.51 -17.82 4.22
C MET A 159 1.10 -17.25 5.50
N ALA A 160 2.42 -17.06 5.52
CA ALA A 160 3.16 -16.46 6.63
C ALA A 160 3.00 -14.92 6.63
N ARG A 161 1.79 -14.43 6.93
CA ARG A 161 1.42 -13.01 7.02
C ARG A 161 1.75 -12.22 5.74
N ALA A 162 0.81 -12.23 4.78
CA ALA A 162 0.97 -11.49 3.53
C ALA A 162 0.93 -9.97 3.78
N THR A 163 1.97 -9.28 3.36
CA THR A 163 2.17 -7.84 3.59
C THR A 163 2.04 -7.01 2.33
N ASP A 164 2.47 -7.54 1.18
CA ASP A 164 2.29 -6.88 -0.10
C ASP A 164 1.79 -7.88 -1.15
N VAL A 165 1.07 -7.35 -2.12
CA VAL A 165 0.64 -8.07 -3.30
C VAL A 165 0.56 -7.09 -4.48
N ARG A 166 1.16 -7.47 -5.62
CA ARG A 166 1.09 -6.77 -6.90
C ARG A 166 0.64 -7.70 -8.00
N ALA A 167 0.03 -7.14 -9.03
CA ALA A 167 -0.38 -7.85 -10.24
C ALA A 167 0.50 -7.46 -11.42
N GLY A 168 0.79 -8.41 -12.31
CA GLY A 168 1.56 -8.18 -13.54
C GLY A 168 1.50 -9.42 -14.44
N ASP A 169 1.64 -9.25 -15.76
CA ASP A 169 1.75 -10.39 -16.68
C ASP A 169 3.23 -10.80 -16.77
N PHE A 170 3.68 -11.67 -15.86
CA PHE A 170 5.09 -12.05 -15.76
C PHE A 170 5.51 -13.16 -16.74
N ASN A 171 4.56 -13.85 -17.36
CA ASN A 171 4.86 -14.97 -18.26
C ASN A 171 4.39 -14.74 -19.72
N GLY A 172 3.86 -13.55 -20.01
CA GLY A 172 3.41 -13.12 -21.33
C GLY A 172 2.19 -13.87 -21.85
N ASP A 173 1.42 -14.53 -20.97
CA ASP A 173 0.26 -15.32 -21.37
C ASP A 173 -1.05 -14.50 -21.46
N GLY A 174 -0.98 -13.22 -21.10
CA GLY A 174 -2.10 -12.31 -21.14
C GLY A 174 -3.01 -12.40 -19.92
N LYS A 175 -2.65 -13.12 -18.86
CA LYS A 175 -3.35 -13.09 -17.57
C LYS A 175 -2.46 -12.40 -16.55
N LEU A 176 -3.07 -11.64 -15.65
CA LEU A 176 -2.33 -11.03 -14.57
C LEU A 176 -2.00 -12.09 -13.51
N ASP A 177 -0.72 -12.29 -13.28
CA ASP A 177 -0.14 -13.08 -12.20
C ASP A 177 0.06 -12.22 -10.95
N LEU A 178 0.50 -12.81 -9.85
CA LEU A 178 0.75 -12.10 -8.58
C LEU A 178 2.21 -12.20 -8.11
N ALA A 179 2.78 -11.07 -7.69
CA ALA A 179 3.96 -11.02 -6.83
C ALA A 179 3.50 -10.79 -5.39
N VAL A 180 3.89 -11.66 -4.45
CA VAL A 180 3.41 -11.65 -3.06
C VAL A 180 4.60 -11.59 -2.11
N GLY A 181 4.61 -10.56 -1.26
CA GLY A 181 5.51 -10.43 -0.13
C GLY A 181 4.89 -11.00 1.14
N LEU A 182 5.60 -11.91 1.79
CA LEU A 182 5.22 -12.47 3.09
C LEU A 182 6.24 -12.04 4.13
N PHE A 183 5.80 -11.22 5.08
CA PHE A 183 6.67 -10.72 6.13
C PHE A 183 7.09 -11.85 7.07
N GLY A 184 6.13 -12.65 7.55
CA GLY A 184 6.41 -13.69 8.56
C GLY A 184 7.08 -13.12 9.83
N TYR A 185 7.36 -13.95 10.83
CA TYR A 185 8.29 -13.56 11.89
C TYR A 185 9.64 -14.20 11.58
N ASP A 186 9.69 -15.53 11.54
CA ASP A 186 10.88 -16.29 11.09
C ASP A 186 10.67 -16.99 9.74
N ASP A 187 9.43 -17.01 9.22
CA ASP A 187 8.98 -17.81 8.07
C ASP A 187 8.55 -16.97 6.84
N GLY A 188 9.07 -15.76 6.68
CA GLY A 188 8.74 -14.91 5.53
C GLY A 188 9.33 -15.42 4.22
N GLU A 189 8.71 -15.00 3.12
CA GLU A 189 9.03 -15.47 1.78
C GLU A 189 8.57 -14.44 0.73
N ILE A 190 9.15 -14.51 -0.46
CA ILE A 190 8.67 -13.83 -1.66
C ILE A 190 8.20 -14.90 -2.64
N ARG A 191 7.02 -14.70 -3.22
CA ARG A 191 6.39 -15.66 -4.12
C ARG A 191 5.90 -15.00 -5.40
N TRP A 192 6.06 -15.71 -6.51
CA TRP A 192 5.30 -15.47 -7.74
C TRP A 192 4.16 -16.49 -7.81
N MET A 193 2.98 -16.04 -8.22
CA MET A 193 1.79 -16.87 -8.37
C MET A 193 1.23 -16.72 -9.78
N GLU A 194 1.45 -17.75 -10.59
CA GLU A 194 1.02 -17.86 -11.98
C GLU A 194 -0.51 -18.07 -12.04
N ASN A 195 -1.22 -17.23 -12.80
CA ASN A 195 -2.67 -17.24 -12.94
C ASN A 195 -3.12 -18.27 -13.97
N LEU A 196 -3.75 -19.34 -13.49
CA LEU A 196 -4.27 -20.41 -14.33
C LEU A 196 -5.64 -20.06 -14.93
N GLY A 197 -6.24 -18.94 -14.54
CA GLY A 197 -7.61 -18.52 -14.84
C GLY A 197 -8.61 -19.00 -13.79
N ASN A 198 -9.82 -18.43 -13.83
CA ASN A 198 -10.90 -18.73 -12.88
C ASN A 198 -10.46 -18.62 -11.40
N TRP A 199 -9.68 -17.57 -11.09
CA TRP A 199 -9.17 -17.30 -9.75
C TRP A 199 -8.29 -18.41 -9.14
N GLN A 200 -7.71 -19.28 -9.99
CA GLN A 200 -6.77 -20.32 -9.57
C GLN A 200 -5.33 -19.92 -9.87
N PHE A 201 -4.44 -20.12 -8.91
CA PHE A 201 -3.04 -19.70 -9.01
C PHE A 201 -2.08 -20.83 -8.65
N LYS A 202 -0.99 -20.95 -9.41
CA LYS A 202 0.13 -21.83 -9.11
C LYS A 202 1.25 -21.03 -8.46
N SER A 203 1.46 -21.27 -7.17
CA SER A 203 2.46 -20.56 -6.37
C SER A 203 3.87 -21.16 -6.51
N ARG A 204 4.86 -20.28 -6.68
CA ARG A 204 6.29 -20.60 -6.68
C ARG A 204 7.02 -19.66 -5.71
N LYS A 205 7.90 -20.22 -4.89
CA LYS A 205 8.78 -19.44 -4.00
C LYS A 205 9.95 -18.89 -4.82
N LEU A 206 10.20 -17.59 -4.72
CA LEU A 206 11.36 -16.92 -5.31
C LEU A 206 12.48 -16.73 -4.29
N LEU A 207 12.13 -16.36 -3.05
CA LEU A 207 13.07 -16.18 -1.95
C LEU A 207 12.43 -16.58 -0.61
N GLY A 208 13.23 -17.06 0.33
CA GLY A 208 12.77 -17.47 1.66
C GLY A 208 13.47 -16.70 2.77
N LEU A 209 13.17 -15.40 2.89
CA LEU A 209 13.64 -14.53 3.95
C LEU A 209 12.46 -13.86 4.65
N SER A 210 12.52 -13.77 5.98
CA SER A 210 11.62 -13.00 6.84
C SER A 210 11.69 -11.50 6.52
N GLY A 211 10.64 -10.76 6.86
CA GLY A 211 10.66 -9.29 6.83
C GLY A 211 10.33 -8.64 5.49
N THR A 212 9.81 -9.36 4.49
CA THR A 212 9.39 -8.74 3.23
C THR A 212 8.26 -7.75 3.47
N ILE A 213 8.45 -6.47 3.11
CA ILE A 213 7.45 -5.41 3.33
C ILE A 213 6.80 -4.92 2.05
N HIS A 214 7.54 -4.80 0.94
CA HIS A 214 7.04 -4.33 -0.36
C HIS A 214 7.62 -5.20 -1.48
N THR A 215 6.85 -5.38 -2.55
CA THR A 215 7.24 -6.10 -3.77
C THR A 215 6.81 -5.37 -5.06
N PRO A 216 7.21 -4.11 -5.33
CA PRO A 216 6.78 -3.40 -6.52
C PRO A 216 7.28 -4.07 -7.81
N VAL A 217 6.60 -3.78 -8.91
CA VAL A 217 6.78 -4.45 -10.20
C VAL A 217 7.01 -3.41 -11.28
N ALA A 218 8.04 -3.61 -12.09
CA ALA A 218 8.41 -2.75 -13.20
C ALA A 218 9.46 -3.45 -14.07
N ASP A 219 9.68 -2.96 -15.28
CA ASP A 219 10.81 -3.35 -16.13
C ASP A 219 12.08 -2.63 -15.62
N MET A 220 12.99 -3.36 -14.97
CA MET A 220 14.16 -2.80 -14.29
C MET A 220 15.42 -2.83 -15.14
N ASP A 221 15.45 -3.60 -16.22
CA ASP A 221 16.61 -3.72 -17.11
C ASP A 221 16.36 -3.23 -18.54
N GLY A 222 15.13 -2.80 -18.83
CA GLY A 222 14.71 -2.18 -20.09
C GLY A 222 14.48 -3.20 -21.21
N ASP A 223 14.29 -4.48 -20.89
CA ASP A 223 14.05 -5.53 -21.87
C ASP A 223 12.56 -5.69 -22.28
N GLY A 224 11.67 -5.00 -21.56
CA GLY A 224 10.23 -4.95 -21.80
C GLY A 224 9.41 -5.96 -20.99
N ASP A 225 10.05 -6.82 -20.20
CA ASP A 225 9.39 -7.78 -19.32
C ASP A 225 9.26 -7.21 -17.90
N LEU A 226 8.19 -7.59 -17.18
CA LEU A 226 8.00 -7.13 -15.80
C LEU A 226 8.90 -7.90 -14.84
N ASP A 227 9.66 -7.17 -14.03
CA ASP A 227 10.44 -7.68 -12.91
C ASP A 227 9.72 -7.48 -11.58
N ILE A 228 10.28 -8.09 -10.53
CA ILE A 228 9.84 -7.87 -9.15
C ILE A 228 11.01 -7.26 -8.38
N VAL A 229 10.81 -6.08 -7.82
CA VAL A 229 11.71 -5.52 -6.80
C VAL A 229 11.12 -5.87 -5.44
N ALA A 230 11.95 -6.18 -4.45
CA ALA A 230 11.50 -6.46 -3.10
C ALA A 230 12.39 -5.82 -2.04
N ILE A 231 11.76 -5.33 -0.98
CA ILE A 231 12.47 -4.97 0.26
C ILE A 231 12.22 -6.02 1.32
N VAL A 232 13.31 -6.51 1.89
CA VAL A 232 13.36 -7.40 3.04
C VAL A 232 13.92 -6.59 4.22
N SER A 233 13.06 -6.27 5.18
CA SER A 233 13.38 -5.42 6.35
C SER A 233 13.75 -6.24 7.59
N GLN A 234 14.08 -5.55 8.68
CA GLN A 234 14.45 -6.12 9.98
C GLN A 234 15.76 -6.91 9.96
N GLU A 235 15.68 -8.23 10.00
CA GLU A 235 16.85 -9.12 10.14
C GLU A 235 17.82 -9.01 8.96
N TRP A 236 17.33 -8.58 7.79
CA TRP A 236 18.12 -8.59 6.56
C TRP A 236 18.50 -7.17 6.10
N GLU A 237 17.53 -6.24 6.05
CA GLU A 237 17.73 -4.89 5.49
C GLU A 237 18.36 -4.96 4.09
N GLU A 238 17.68 -5.69 3.19
CA GLU A 238 18.12 -6.01 1.84
C GLU A 238 17.09 -5.59 0.78
N ILE A 239 17.59 -5.23 -0.40
CA ILE A 239 16.80 -4.94 -1.60
C ILE A 239 17.19 -5.95 -2.67
N TYR A 240 16.19 -6.70 -3.14
CA TYR A 240 16.32 -7.69 -4.20
C TYR A 240 15.61 -7.22 -5.47
N VAL A 241 16.15 -7.63 -6.61
CA VAL A 241 15.46 -7.61 -7.90
C VAL A 241 15.40 -9.05 -8.40
N PHE A 242 14.23 -9.46 -8.87
CA PHE A 242 13.99 -10.72 -9.56
C PHE A 242 13.78 -10.37 -11.03
N GLU A 243 14.87 -10.43 -11.80
CA GLU A 243 14.92 -10.15 -13.24
C GLU A 243 14.20 -11.29 -13.99
N ASN A 244 13.21 -10.99 -14.81
CA ASN A 244 12.32 -11.96 -15.45
C ASN A 244 12.57 -12.05 -16.96
N ASP A 245 12.56 -13.26 -17.53
CA ASP A 245 12.77 -13.46 -18.97
C ASP A 245 11.49 -13.38 -19.84
N GLY A 246 10.44 -12.75 -19.30
CA GLY A 246 9.11 -12.66 -19.90
C GLY A 246 8.33 -13.98 -19.96
N LYS A 247 8.88 -15.06 -19.42
CA LYS A 247 8.25 -16.41 -19.40
C LYS A 247 8.09 -16.94 -17.98
N GLY A 248 8.29 -16.07 -16.99
CA GLY A 248 8.23 -16.41 -15.58
C GLY A 248 9.46 -17.19 -15.09
N HIS A 249 10.62 -17.07 -15.76
CA HIS A 249 11.89 -17.50 -15.20
C HIS A 249 12.61 -16.31 -14.60
N PHE A 250 12.67 -16.30 -13.27
CA PHE A 250 13.28 -15.22 -12.51
C PHE A 250 14.73 -15.53 -12.13
N THR A 251 15.62 -14.57 -12.36
CA THR A 251 16.98 -14.54 -11.84
C THR A 251 17.03 -13.59 -10.64
N THR A 252 17.38 -14.12 -9.47
CA THR A 252 17.44 -13.31 -8.25
C THR A 252 18.76 -12.58 -8.12
N ARG A 253 18.70 -11.27 -7.87
CA ARG A 253 19.84 -10.39 -7.64
C ARG A 253 19.66 -9.60 -6.34
N LEU A 254 20.65 -9.68 -5.45
CA LEU A 254 20.78 -8.74 -4.33
C LEU A 254 21.39 -7.44 -4.85
N VAL A 255 20.63 -6.34 -4.81
CA VAL A 255 21.06 -5.03 -5.32
C VAL A 255 21.68 -4.18 -4.22
N TRP A 256 21.14 -4.29 -3.00
CA TRP A 256 21.70 -3.62 -1.84
C TRP A 256 21.43 -4.45 -0.58
N GLY A 257 22.36 -4.44 0.37
CA GLY A 257 22.20 -5.06 1.68
C GLY A 257 22.99 -4.30 2.73
N SER A 258 22.41 -4.20 3.92
CA SER A 258 23.04 -3.54 5.04
C SER A 258 24.03 -4.45 5.77
N SER A 259 25.05 -3.86 6.41
CA SER A 259 25.84 -4.53 7.45
C SER A 259 25.31 -4.25 8.86
N ASN A 260 24.21 -3.51 8.98
CA ASN A 260 23.54 -3.13 10.21
C ASN A 260 22.02 -3.25 10.04
N GLU A 261 21.45 -4.18 10.78
CA GLU A 261 20.04 -4.58 10.74
C GLU A 261 19.13 -3.53 11.42
N ASP A 262 19.71 -2.53 12.11
CA ASP A 262 18.95 -1.50 12.83
C ASP A 262 18.47 -0.33 11.94
N PHE A 263 18.76 -0.30 10.64
CA PHE A 263 18.38 0.84 9.79
C PHE A 263 16.87 0.96 9.54
N GLY A 264 16.13 -0.14 9.61
CA GLY A 264 14.67 -0.15 9.61
C GLY A 264 14.04 0.37 8.33
N SER A 265 14.11 -0.41 7.24
CA SER A 265 13.41 -0.11 6.00
C SER A 265 11.90 -0.02 6.23
N SER A 266 11.27 1.02 5.68
CA SER A 266 9.83 1.30 5.85
C SER A 266 9.04 1.28 4.53
N GLY A 267 9.72 1.25 3.38
CA GLY A 267 9.11 1.21 2.06
C GLY A 267 10.09 1.62 0.96
N ILE A 268 9.69 1.37 -0.28
CA ILE A 268 10.36 1.76 -1.53
C ILE A 268 9.29 2.22 -2.51
N ASP A 269 9.68 3.13 -3.37
CA ASP A 269 8.92 3.55 -4.55
C ASP A 269 9.89 3.57 -5.74
N LEU A 270 9.41 3.18 -6.92
CA LEU A 270 10.23 3.13 -8.14
C LEU A 270 9.94 4.40 -8.94
N VAL A 271 10.95 5.23 -9.15
CA VAL A 271 10.79 6.57 -9.74
C VAL A 271 11.98 6.92 -10.60
N ASP A 272 11.71 7.22 -11.87
CA ASP A 272 12.63 7.93 -12.77
C ASP A 272 12.91 9.33 -12.21
N MET A 273 14.01 9.47 -11.46
CA MET A 273 14.31 10.69 -10.72
C MET A 273 14.97 11.76 -11.60
N ASP A 274 15.69 11.38 -12.65
CA ASP A 274 16.39 12.29 -13.54
C ASP A 274 15.70 12.50 -14.90
N MET A 275 14.57 11.83 -15.12
CA MET A 275 13.65 11.96 -16.25
C MET A 275 14.25 11.51 -17.57
N ASP A 276 15.10 10.49 -17.56
CA ASP A 276 15.72 9.97 -18.78
C ASP A 276 14.97 8.78 -19.40
N GLY A 277 13.94 8.28 -18.72
CA GLY A 277 13.04 7.23 -19.18
C GLY A 277 13.31 5.84 -18.60
N ASP A 278 14.30 5.68 -17.71
CA ASP A 278 14.50 4.47 -16.90
C ASP A 278 14.17 4.67 -15.41
N LEU A 279 14.09 3.58 -14.63
CA LEU A 279 13.67 3.56 -13.22
C LEU A 279 14.84 3.38 -12.24
#